data_AF-A0A846CC32-F1
#
_entry.id   AF-A0A846CC32-F1
#
_cell.length_a   1.000
_cell.length_b   1.000
_cell.length_c   1.000
_cell.angle_alpha   90.00
_cell.angle_beta   90.00
_cell.angle_gamma   90.00
#
_symmetry.space_group_name_H-M   'P 1'
#
loop_
_entity.id
_entity.type
_entity.pdbx_description
1 polymer ?
#
loop_
_entity_poly.entity_id
_entity_poly.type
_entity_poly.pdbx_seq_one_letter_code
_entity_poly.pdbx_strand_id
1 'polypeptide(L)'
;MYDSYLEWVKISLNLPLRVYIRGFGEAKPDPDAIGSHLRLRWDTHNNRIYQVREFNESGQPVKDIDFTSPTYPNGNLRPDHLPPPHQRRWFPNPTGGTPIRSKTPEPL
;
A
#
# COMPACT_ATOMS: atom_id res chain seq x y z
N MET A 1 8.76 1.84 -20.56
CA MET A 1 9.66 1.29 -19.52
C MET A 1 8.93 0.96 -18.20
N TYR A 2 7.65 1.34 -18.01
CA TYR A 2 6.87 1.02 -16.80
C TYR A 2 6.11 -0.32 -16.85
N ASP A 3 5.80 -0.85 -18.04
CA ASP A 3 4.94 -2.05 -18.21
C ASP A 3 5.55 -3.33 -17.65
N SER A 4 6.85 -3.58 -17.85
CA SER A 4 7.46 -4.86 -17.47
C SER A 4 7.57 -5.06 -15.95
N TYR A 5 7.69 -3.99 -15.18
CA TYR A 5 7.76 -4.05 -13.71
C TYR A 5 6.38 -4.21 -13.06
N LEU A 6 5.34 -3.61 -13.66
CA LEU A 6 3.94 -3.77 -13.25
C LEU A 6 3.47 -5.22 -13.42
N GLU A 7 3.81 -5.85 -14.55
CA GLU A 7 3.52 -7.26 -14.79
C GLU A 7 4.23 -8.18 -13.79
N TRP A 8 5.51 -7.91 -13.47
CA TRP A 8 6.24 -8.68 -12.47
C TRP A 8 5.59 -8.60 -11.07
N VAL A 9 5.17 -7.40 -10.62
CA VAL A 9 4.50 -7.23 -9.32
C VAL A 9 3.14 -7.92 -9.27
N LYS A 10 2.36 -7.90 -10.37
CA LYS A 10 1.08 -8.63 -10.47
C LYS A 10 1.30 -10.15 -10.32
N ILE A 11 2.31 -10.68 -11.01
CA ILE A 11 2.67 -12.11 -11.01
C ILE A 11 3.20 -12.55 -9.64
N SER A 12 4.15 -11.81 -9.06
CA SER A 12 4.84 -12.21 -7.82
C SER A 12 3.97 -12.12 -6.56
N LEU A 13 2.90 -11.33 -6.57
CA LEU A 13 2.02 -11.13 -5.42
C LEU A 13 0.61 -11.74 -5.62
N ASN A 14 0.37 -12.45 -6.74
CA ASN A 14 -0.93 -13.03 -7.10
C ASN A 14 -2.10 -12.03 -6.96
N LEU A 15 -1.86 -10.79 -7.38
CA LEU A 15 -2.77 -9.66 -7.15
C LEU A 15 -3.79 -9.54 -8.30
N PRO A 16 -5.05 -9.16 -8.03
CA PRO A 16 -6.04 -8.92 -9.08
C PRO A 16 -5.56 -7.84 -10.08
N LEU A 17 -5.99 -8.02 -11.34
CA LEU A 17 -5.53 -7.34 -12.57
C LEU A 17 -5.57 -5.80 -12.58
N ARG A 18 -6.11 -5.13 -11.56
CA ARG A 18 -6.33 -3.67 -11.57
C ARG A 18 -5.46 -2.98 -10.52
N VAL A 19 -4.38 -2.38 -11.03
CA VAL A 19 -3.32 -1.75 -10.27
C VAL A 19 -3.17 -0.31 -10.74
N TYR A 20 -3.46 0.65 -9.86
CA TYR A 20 -3.38 2.09 -10.18
C TYR A 20 -2.22 2.76 -9.42
N ILE A 21 -1.50 3.67 -10.10
CA ILE A 21 -0.38 4.42 -9.51
C ILE A 21 -0.85 5.84 -9.20
N ARG A 22 -0.95 6.21 -7.91
CA ARG A 22 -1.23 7.60 -7.50
C ARG A 22 -0.37 8.02 -6.31
N GLY A 23 0.01 9.30 -6.31
CA GLY A 23 0.89 9.94 -5.34
C GLY A 23 0.40 9.90 -3.88
N PHE A 24 1.29 10.36 -2.99
CA PHE A 24 1.38 10.14 -1.56
C PHE A 24 0.10 10.12 -0.70
N GLY A 25 0.13 9.30 0.35
CA GLY A 25 -0.50 9.59 1.65
C GLY A 25 -2.00 9.35 1.80
N GLU A 26 -2.83 9.79 0.85
CA GLU A 26 -4.29 9.81 1.03
C GLU A 26 -4.95 8.43 0.88
N ALA A 27 -5.98 8.14 1.68
CA ALA A 27 -6.80 6.92 1.59
C ALA A 27 -7.98 7.04 0.63
N LYS A 28 -7.74 7.61 -0.55
CA LYS A 28 -8.73 7.70 -1.62
C LYS A 28 -8.57 6.56 -2.62
N PRO A 29 -9.65 5.84 -2.98
CA PRO A 29 -9.62 4.87 -4.07
C PRO A 29 -9.33 5.60 -5.39
N ASP A 30 -8.93 4.85 -6.42
CA ASP A 30 -8.88 5.40 -7.76
C ASP A 30 -10.34 5.66 -8.23
N PRO A 31 -10.68 6.88 -8.69
CA PRO A 31 -12.05 7.19 -9.10
C PRO A 31 -12.54 6.37 -10.30
N ASP A 32 -11.63 5.84 -11.12
CA ASP A 32 -11.95 5.05 -12.31
C ASP A 32 -11.92 3.54 -12.01
N ALA A 33 -11.55 3.14 -10.79
CA ALA A 33 -11.54 1.73 -10.41
C ALA A 33 -12.95 1.18 -10.17
N ILE A 34 -13.23 0.06 -10.82
CA ILE A 34 -14.46 -0.70 -10.63
C ILE A 34 -14.15 -1.95 -9.80
N GLY A 35 -14.88 -2.14 -8.71
CA GLY A 35 -14.75 -3.28 -7.80
C GLY A 35 -13.52 -3.20 -6.88
N SER A 36 -13.23 -4.31 -6.18
CA SER A 36 -12.04 -4.43 -5.34
C SER A 36 -10.78 -4.25 -6.19
N HIS A 37 -9.86 -3.43 -5.70
CA HIS A 37 -8.67 -3.05 -6.46
C HIS A 37 -7.51 -2.70 -5.55
N LEU A 38 -6.34 -2.59 -6.17
CA LEU A 38 -5.10 -2.27 -5.49
C LEU A 38 -4.55 -0.97 -6.03
N ARG A 39 -3.95 -0.20 -5.14
CA ARG A 39 -3.24 1.03 -5.49
C ARG A 39 -1.80 0.93 -5.03
N LEU A 40 -0.87 1.08 -5.98
CA LEU A 40 0.55 1.17 -5.68
C LEU A 40 0.90 2.55 -5.19
N ARG A 41 1.83 2.59 -4.24
CA ARG A 41 2.51 3.81 -3.86
C ARG A 41 3.95 3.77 -4.31
N TRP A 42 4.31 4.82 -5.03
CA TRP A 42 5.62 5.01 -5.61
C TRP A 42 6.42 6.05 -4.81
N ASP A 43 7.64 5.69 -4.46
CA ASP A 43 8.66 6.57 -3.92
C ASP A 43 9.41 7.16 -5.10
N THR A 44 9.08 8.40 -5.46
CA THR A 44 9.70 9.11 -6.59
C THR A 44 11.16 9.46 -6.34
N HIS A 45 11.59 9.54 -5.09
CA HIS A 45 12.96 9.85 -4.74
C HIS A 45 13.87 8.63 -4.96
N ASN A 46 13.44 7.46 -4.47
CA ASN A 46 14.21 6.22 -4.60
C ASN A 46 13.78 5.34 -5.79
N ASN A 47 12.89 5.84 -6.64
CA ASN A 47 12.39 5.19 -7.86
C ASN A 47 11.90 3.74 -7.63
N ARG A 48 11.05 3.53 -6.61
CA ARG A 48 10.58 2.20 -6.20
C ARG A 48 9.13 2.20 -5.70
N ILE A 49 8.46 1.05 -5.78
CA ILE A 49 7.21 0.81 -5.05
C ILE A 49 7.56 0.54 -3.60
N TYR A 50 6.88 1.23 -2.68
CA TYR A 50 7.13 1.03 -1.25
C TYR A 50 5.92 0.47 -0.49
N GLN A 51 4.72 0.58 -1.06
CA GLN A 51 3.48 0.11 -0.45
C GLN A 51 2.43 -0.24 -1.51
N VAL A 52 1.60 -1.24 -1.23
CA VAL A 52 0.29 -1.48 -1.88
C VAL A 52 -0.83 -1.18 -0.90
N ARG A 53 -1.93 -0.57 -1.36
CA ARG A 53 -3.17 -0.46 -0.61
C ARG A 53 -4.29 -1.23 -1.29
N GLU A 54 -4.99 -2.05 -0.52
CA GLU A 54 -6.19 -2.76 -0.95
C GLU A 54 -7.44 -1.94 -0.64
N PHE A 55 -8.34 -1.88 -1.60
CA PHE A 55 -9.68 -1.32 -1.46
C PHE A 55 -10.73 -2.39 -1.76
N ASN A 56 -11.81 -2.41 -0.99
CA ASN A 56 -12.96 -3.26 -1.27
C ASN A 56 -13.83 -2.67 -2.41
N GLU A 57 -14.88 -3.39 -2.78
CA GLU A 57 -15.81 -3.00 -3.85
C GLU A 57 -16.48 -1.64 -3.62
N SER A 58 -16.67 -1.26 -2.35
CA SER A 58 -17.23 0.04 -1.94
C SER A 58 -16.19 1.18 -1.95
N GLY A 59 -14.96 0.92 -2.40
CA GLY A 59 -13.87 1.89 -2.42
C GLY A 59 -13.30 2.21 -1.03
N GLN A 60 -13.58 1.40 -0.01
CA GLN A 60 -13.02 1.59 1.33
C GLN A 60 -11.67 0.88 1.45
N PRO A 61 -10.66 1.51 2.08
CA PRO A 61 -9.38 0.85 2.31
C PRO A 61 -9.54 -0.33 3.28
N VAL A 62 -8.90 -1.45 2.95
CA VAL A 62 -8.94 -2.70 3.72
C VAL A 62 -7.62 -2.93 4.44
N LYS A 63 -6.49 -2.83 3.73
CA LYS A 63 -5.15 -2.97 4.30
C LYS A 63 -4.09 -2.27 3.46
N ASP A 64 -3.01 -1.88 4.12
CA ASP A 64 -1.74 -1.53 3.48
C ASP A 64 -0.80 -2.74 3.57
N ILE A 65 0.00 -2.97 2.54
CA ILE A 65 1.13 -3.89 2.52
C ILE A 65 2.38 -3.06 2.25
N ASP A 66 3.30 -3.03 3.21
CA ASP A 66 4.54 -2.27 3.15
C ASP A 66 5.69 -3.18 2.69
N PHE A 67 6.38 -2.81 1.61
CA PHE A 67 7.51 -3.58 1.06
C PHE A 67 8.87 -3.09 1.53
N THR A 68 8.88 -1.98 2.27
CA THR A 68 10.12 -1.30 2.64
C THR A 68 10.02 -0.82 4.07
N SER A 69 11.10 -0.97 4.84
CA SER A 69 11.20 -0.31 6.14
C SER A 69 11.48 1.17 5.97
N PRO A 70 10.97 2.02 6.88
CA PRO A 70 11.49 3.36 7.02
C PRO A 70 12.96 3.30 7.46
N THR A 71 13.80 4.04 6.75
CA THR A 71 15.22 4.23 7.08
C THR A 71 15.43 5.59 7.73
N TYR A 72 16.51 5.73 8.49
CA TYR A 72 17.07 7.03 8.82
C TYR A 72 17.70 7.67 7.57
N PRO A 73 17.97 8.99 7.57
CA PRO A 73 18.64 9.65 6.44
C PRO A 73 20.00 9.04 6.06
N ASN A 74 20.67 8.36 7.01
CA ASN A 74 21.92 7.63 6.78
C ASN A 74 21.73 6.21 6.19
N GLY A 75 20.51 5.83 5.83
CA GLY A 75 20.19 4.53 5.23
C GLY A 75 19.96 3.39 6.24
N ASN A 76 20.24 3.59 7.53
CA ASN A 76 20.02 2.54 8.53
C ASN A 76 18.54 2.29 8.77
N LEU A 77 18.17 1.02 8.90
CA LEU A 77 16.82 0.61 9.27
C LEU A 77 16.46 1.14 10.67
N ARG A 78 15.21 1.56 10.85
CA ARG A 78 14.70 1.84 12.20
C ARG A 78 14.51 0.51 12.94
N PRO A 79 15.21 0.27 14.07
CA PRO A 79 15.24 -1.04 14.72
C PRO A 79 13.90 -1.48 15.30
N ASP A 80 13.05 -0.53 15.69
CA ASP A 80 11.72 -0.81 16.26
C ASP A 80 10.64 -1.08 15.18
N HIS A 81 11.05 -1.30 13.93
CA HIS A 81 10.14 -1.55 12.83
C HIS A 81 10.12 -3.02 12.43
N LEU A 82 8.93 -3.61 12.35
CA LEU A 82 8.75 -4.95 11.80
C LEU A 82 9.37 -4.99 10.38
N PRO A 83 10.24 -5.98 10.08
CA PRO A 83 10.83 -6.11 8.75
C PRO A 83 9.73 -6.30 7.69
N PRO A 84 9.85 -5.69 6.51
CA PRO A 84 8.96 -5.96 5.40
C PRO A 84 9.23 -7.35 4.81
N PRO A 85 8.22 -7.94 4.14
CA PRO A 85 6.91 -7.35 3.94
C PRO A 85 6.00 -7.54 5.17
N HIS A 86 5.22 -6.52 5.50
CA HIS A 86 4.22 -6.59 6.57
C HIS A 86 2.97 -5.81 6.17
N GLN A 87 1.87 -6.04 6.90
CA GLN A 87 0.59 -5.42 6.62
C GLN A 87 0.07 -4.57 7.78
N ARG A 88 -0.82 -3.63 7.46
CA ARG A 88 -1.57 -2.82 8.41
C ARG A 88 -3.03 -2.75 7.98
N ARG A 89 -3.93 -3.27 8.80
CA ARG A 89 -5.37 -3.22 8.53
C ARG A 89 -5.93 -1.81 8.64
N TRP A 90 -6.99 -1.53 7.89
CA TRP A 90 -7.84 -0.36 8.06
C TRP A 90 -9.13 -0.78 8.76
N PHE A 91 -9.55 0.01 9.73
CA PHE A 91 -10.77 -0.21 10.49
C PHE A 91 -11.74 0.95 10.28
N PRO A 92 -13.06 0.70 10.31
CA PRO A 92 -14.04 1.77 10.39
C PRO A 92 -13.72 2.70 11.57
N ASN A 93 -13.88 4.00 11.37
CA ASN A 93 -13.72 4.96 12.45
C ASN A 93 -14.97 4.91 13.35
N PRO A 94 -14.83 4.68 14.68
CA PRO A 94 -15.97 4.61 15.59
C PRO A 94 -16.86 5.86 15.59
N THR A 95 -16.31 7.03 15.25
CA THR A 95 -17.07 8.29 15.18
C THR A 95 -17.57 8.62 13.77
N GLY A 96 -17.42 7.68 12.82
CA GLY A 96 -17.67 7.93 11.40
C GLY A 96 -16.53 8.70 10.70
N GLY A 97 -16.67 8.90 9.39
CA GLY A 97 -15.67 9.58 8.56
C GLY A 97 -14.56 8.65 8.03
N THR A 98 -13.36 9.20 7.85
CA THR A 98 -12.22 8.49 7.26
C THR A 98 -11.83 7.29 8.12
N PRO A 99 -11.69 6.08 7.54
CA PRO A 99 -11.19 4.89 8.24
C PRO A 99 -9.86 5.15 8.94
N ILE A 100 -9.54 4.34 9.95
CA ILE A 100 -8.31 4.46 10.74
C ILE A 100 -7.39 3.28 10.43
N ARG A 101 -6.12 3.56 10.13
CA ARG A 101 -5.10 2.53 9.93
C ARG A 101 -4.56 2.02 11.26
N SER A 102 -4.35 0.71 11.39
CA SER A 102 -3.64 0.11 12.51
C SER A 102 -2.26 0.73 12.72
N LYS A 103 -1.96 1.09 13.96
CA LYS A 103 -0.62 1.54 14.38
C LYS A 103 0.36 0.38 14.48
N THR A 104 -0.13 -0.83 14.70
CA THR A 104 0.69 -2.03 14.86
C THR A 104 0.78 -2.76 13.51
N PRO A 105 1.99 -2.95 12.96
CA PRO A 105 2.17 -3.80 11.79
C PRO A 105 2.04 -5.27 12.17
N GLU A 106 1.49 -6.07 11.26
CA GLU A 106 1.33 -7.52 11.36
C GLU A 106 2.18 -8.20 10.28
N PRO A 107 2.80 -9.36 10.52
CA PRO A 107 3.35 -10.17 9.45
C PRO A 107 2.31 -10.44 8.35
N LEU A 108 2.78 -10.57 7.10
CA LEU A 108 1.92 -11.01 5.99
C LEU A 108 1.50 -12.47 6.15
#